data_AF-A0A0T5VKV1-F1
#
_entry.id   AF-A0A0T5VKV1-F1
#
_cell.length_a   1.000
_cell.length_b   1.000
_cell.length_c   1.000
_cell.angle_alpha   90.00
_cell.angle_beta   90.00
_cell.angle_gamma   90.00
#
_symmetry.space_group_name_H-M   'P 1'
#
loop_
_entity.id
_entity.type
_entity.pdbx_description
1 polymer ?
#
loop_
_entity_poly.entity_id
_entity_poly.type
_entity_poly.pdbx_seq_one_letter_code
_entity_poly.pdbx_strand_id
1 'polypeptide(L)'
;MNKNLYITITSCLLFVLVLSSILSCKKAFDIEPEDALEASQTYRNVYDADAAVLGIYGKFVKLADKYMLLNELRGDLLDVTSNANNYLKQLGTQTVAADNPYADPKPFYEVIINCNDALKNFNIMREKKLLDNTQYYQRYTDILFLRSWLYLQLGIHYGTVPYVTDALTTIADLQDESKFPKLSFEDLLSRLIAETEATPREYLNQNTSAASPTLILPMDVYIVKDGVFKFFIQRRSFLGDLNLWKGNYLKAAGYYKDVMETGTNSSTGSDQQIDLYDTYRVGDDNSQDHSLKTTAVLNPWTKIFSAPLADRIANWERMWTLPFSSNFSPGNPLFTLFSKSGDYLVKPSSLSIRNWNNQIRTDGSLTDRRGLDMSYRLVNGIEPEVLKYSQNYSLSTPFDKTGVWVIYRAAVLHLRYAEAANRLDRRVLAGALVNSGIKAAFGTKALYNGVPDSYPFDFNGDGGTIRGNWYRNSGIRGRAVNQDYPITVANTVLEVEDRIMQEEALETAFEGYRWQDLLRIALRRQSTDPNYLADKIAAKFEAAGDGASASLVRSRLANKENWYLPFKLK
;
A
#
# COMPACT_ATOMS: atom_id res chain seq x y z
N MET A 1 24.62 73.70 45.08
CA MET A 1 24.60 73.08 43.75
C MET A 1 23.77 73.93 42.80
N ASN A 2 24.38 74.34 41.67
CA ASN A 2 23.85 75.36 40.77
C ASN A 2 22.60 74.85 40.03
N LYS A 3 21.44 75.53 40.17
CA LYS A 3 20.18 75.16 39.50
C LYS A 3 20.31 75.09 37.97
N ASN A 4 21.20 75.91 37.39
CA ASN A 4 21.50 75.89 35.96
C ASN A 4 22.27 74.64 35.51
N LEU A 5 23.00 73.97 36.41
CA LEU A 5 23.74 72.75 36.08
C LEU A 5 22.79 71.53 36.02
N TYR A 6 21.75 71.51 36.86
CA TYR A 6 20.74 70.45 36.84
C TYR A 6 19.88 70.50 35.57
N ILE A 7 19.47 71.68 35.11
CA ILE A 7 18.64 71.83 33.90
C ILE A 7 19.41 71.40 32.63
N THR A 8 20.70 71.71 32.56
CA THR A 8 21.57 71.30 31.44
C THR A 8 21.87 69.80 31.47
N ILE A 9 22.09 69.20 32.65
CA ILE A 9 22.30 67.75 32.79
C ILE A 9 21.01 66.96 32.50
N THR A 10 19.85 67.47 32.92
CA THR A 10 18.55 66.81 32.66
C THR A 10 18.15 66.92 31.18
N SER A 11 18.46 68.05 30.51
CA SER A 11 18.24 68.20 29.07
C SER A 11 19.20 67.34 28.23
N CYS A 12 20.46 67.19 28.65
CA CYS A 12 21.40 66.28 28.00
C CYS A 12 21.04 64.80 28.19
N LEU A 13 20.53 64.40 29.37
CA LEU A 13 20.05 63.03 29.59
C LEU A 13 18.79 62.70 28.78
N LEU A 14 17.85 63.63 28.65
CA LEU A 14 16.66 63.45 27.80
C LEU A 14 17.00 63.39 26.31
N PHE A 15 18.00 64.15 25.84
CA PHE A 15 18.45 64.10 24.46
C PHE A 15 19.22 62.80 24.13
N VAL A 16 19.97 62.26 25.09
CA VAL A 16 20.67 60.96 24.95
C VAL A 16 19.70 59.77 25.03
N LEU A 17 18.61 59.85 25.81
CA LEU A 17 17.54 58.84 25.86
C LEU A 17 16.62 58.86 24.62
N VAL A 18 16.46 60.01 23.95
CA VAL A 18 15.71 60.13 22.70
C VAL A 18 16.56 59.76 21.47
N LEU A 19 17.89 59.97 21.50
CA LEU A 19 18.78 59.50 20.42
C LEU A 19 19.05 57.98 20.44
N SER A 20 18.90 57.32 21.59
CA SER A 20 19.09 55.86 21.71
C SER A 20 17.86 55.03 21.33
N SER A 21 16.73 55.68 21.00
CA SER A 21 15.51 55.03 20.50
C SER A 21 15.37 55.04 18.97
N ILE A 22 16.32 55.63 18.23
CA ILE A 22 16.31 55.68 16.74
C ILE A 22 17.36 54.72 16.13
N LEU A 23 18.19 54.06 16.94
CA LEU A 23 19.01 52.92 16.51
C LEU A 23 18.26 51.60 16.79
N SER A 24 17.02 51.52 16.31
CA SER A 24 16.30 50.25 16.17
C SER A 24 16.90 49.49 14.98
N CYS A 25 17.31 48.26 15.25
CA CYS A 25 17.89 47.28 14.34
C CYS A 25 17.33 47.36 12.91
N LYS A 26 18.17 47.76 11.94
CA LYS A 26 17.96 47.50 10.50
C LYS A 26 18.14 46.00 10.12
N LYS A 27 17.72 45.08 10.98
CA LYS A 27 17.68 43.62 10.75
C LYS A 27 16.49 42.96 11.48
N ALA A 28 15.34 43.63 11.52
CA ALA A 28 14.18 43.16 12.29
C ALA A 28 12.88 43.10 11.48
N PHE A 29 12.94 43.11 10.15
CA PHE A 29 11.76 42.91 9.28
C PHE A 29 12.06 42.18 7.96
N ASP A 30 13.05 41.28 7.97
CA ASP A 30 13.08 40.11 7.09
C ASP A 30 13.18 38.90 8.00
N ILE A 31 12.08 38.61 8.71
CA ILE A 31 11.88 37.25 9.23
C ILE A 31 11.38 36.48 8.03
N GLU A 32 12.31 35.92 7.26
CA GLU A 32 11.94 34.82 6.37
C GLU A 32 11.23 33.76 7.22
N PRO A 33 10.11 33.19 6.76
CA PRO A 33 9.38 32.20 7.53
C PRO A 33 10.33 31.11 8.01
N GLU A 34 10.34 30.88 9.33
CA GLU A 34 11.28 30.00 10.06
C GLU A 34 11.28 28.54 9.57
N ASP A 35 10.35 28.19 8.67
CA ASP A 35 10.13 26.85 8.11
C ASP A 35 10.28 26.74 6.57
N ALA A 36 10.67 27.80 5.86
CA ALA A 36 10.92 27.73 4.42
C ALA A 36 12.37 28.08 4.09
N LEU A 37 13.26 27.10 4.25
CA LEU A 37 14.58 27.17 3.61
C LEU A 37 14.38 27.45 2.11
N GLU A 38 15.00 28.51 1.59
CA GLU A 38 15.00 28.77 0.14
C GLU A 38 15.36 27.49 -0.62
N ALA A 39 14.74 27.24 -1.79
CA ALA A 39 15.05 26.05 -2.60
C ALA A 39 16.55 25.93 -2.96
N SER A 40 17.28 27.06 -2.99
CA SER A 40 18.74 27.15 -3.15
C SER A 40 19.52 26.50 -1.98
N GLN A 41 18.93 26.49 -0.78
CA GLN A 41 19.49 25.93 0.45
C GLN A 41 19.05 24.48 0.70
N THR A 42 17.97 24.02 0.07
CA THR A 42 17.35 22.71 0.30
C THR A 42 17.82 21.60 -0.66
N TYR A 43 18.42 21.91 -1.82
CA TYR A 43 18.83 20.91 -2.83
C TYR A 43 20.27 21.13 -3.35
N ARG A 44 21.27 20.99 -2.48
CA ARG A 44 22.67 21.31 -2.83
C ARG A 44 23.51 20.07 -3.17
N ASN A 45 23.15 18.90 -2.66
CA ASN A 45 23.90 17.67 -2.86
C ASN A 45 23.00 16.43 -2.72
N VAL A 46 23.60 15.25 -2.94
CA VAL A 46 22.90 13.96 -2.88
C VAL A 46 22.22 13.66 -1.54
N TYR A 47 22.77 14.11 -0.42
CA TYR A 47 22.19 13.90 0.92
C TYR A 47 20.98 14.79 1.17
N ASP A 48 21.01 16.03 0.67
CA ASP A 48 19.84 16.90 0.69
C ASP A 48 18.68 16.27 -0.12
N ALA A 49 19.01 15.67 -1.27
CA ALA A 49 18.01 14.94 -2.07
C ALA A 49 17.48 13.68 -1.34
N ASP A 50 18.32 12.97 -0.59
CA ASP A 50 17.90 11.84 0.25
C ASP A 50 16.96 12.27 1.38
N ALA A 51 17.29 13.39 2.05
CA ALA A 51 16.44 13.97 3.07
C ALA A 51 15.08 14.39 2.50
N ALA A 52 15.03 14.95 1.29
CA ALA A 52 13.79 15.27 0.60
C ALA A 52 12.93 14.03 0.34
N VAL A 53 13.54 12.94 -0.17
CA VAL A 53 12.83 11.67 -0.39
C VAL A 53 12.26 11.11 0.91
N LEU A 54 13.09 11.01 1.96
CA LEU A 54 12.66 10.48 3.26
C LEU A 54 11.61 11.37 3.92
N GLY A 55 11.72 12.69 3.80
CA GLY A 55 10.74 13.65 4.29
C GLY A 55 9.37 13.49 3.62
N ILE A 56 9.34 13.24 2.31
CA ILE A 56 8.10 12.95 1.57
C ILE A 56 7.47 11.65 2.06
N TYR A 57 8.26 10.58 2.22
CA TYR A 57 7.75 9.33 2.77
C TYR A 57 7.28 9.46 4.23
N GLY A 58 7.90 10.34 5.02
CA GLY A 58 7.45 10.72 6.36
C GLY A 58 6.13 11.49 6.38
N LYS A 59 5.77 12.19 5.30
CA LYS A 59 4.41 12.74 5.11
C LYS A 59 3.45 11.65 4.63
N PHE A 60 3.88 10.78 3.72
CA PHE A 60 3.08 9.68 3.18
C PHE A 60 2.59 8.70 4.27
N VAL A 61 3.46 8.34 5.24
CA VAL A 61 3.09 7.41 6.32
C VAL A 61 1.93 7.94 7.19
N LYS A 62 1.72 9.26 7.23
CA LYS A 62 0.59 9.88 7.95
C LYS A 62 -0.76 9.65 7.26
N LEU A 63 -0.78 9.12 6.03
CA LEU A 63 -2.00 8.76 5.32
C LEU A 63 -2.48 7.34 5.64
N ALA A 64 -1.77 6.57 6.47
CA ALA A 64 -2.03 5.14 6.66
C ALA A 64 -3.46 4.82 7.12
N ASP A 65 -3.98 5.55 8.11
CA ASP A 65 -5.35 5.37 8.62
C ASP A 65 -6.40 5.77 7.58
N LYS A 66 -6.21 6.90 6.88
CA LYS A 66 -7.08 7.34 5.79
C LYS A 66 -7.09 6.31 4.66
N TYR A 67 -5.93 5.84 4.22
CA TYR A 67 -5.82 4.78 3.23
C TYR A 67 -6.57 3.52 3.66
N MET A 68 -6.37 3.09 4.91
CA MET A 68 -7.03 1.91 5.45
C MET A 68 -8.55 2.06 5.50
N LEU A 69 -9.05 3.19 5.99
CA LEU A 69 -10.48 3.49 6.05
C LEU A 69 -11.11 3.53 4.66
N LEU A 70 -10.48 4.23 3.71
CA LEU A 70 -11.02 4.36 2.37
C LEU A 70 -11.00 3.04 1.60
N ASN A 71 -10.01 2.16 1.85
CA ASN A 71 -9.87 0.90 1.14
C ASN A 71 -10.44 -0.34 1.83
N GLU A 72 -10.71 -0.32 3.14
CA GLU A 72 -11.29 -1.48 3.84
C GLU A 72 -12.66 -1.20 4.46
N LEU A 73 -12.89 -0.03 5.08
CA LEU A 73 -14.19 0.28 5.70
C LEU A 73 -15.29 0.52 4.67
N ARG A 74 -14.94 1.08 3.51
CA ARG A 74 -15.86 1.15 2.36
C ARG A 74 -16.12 -0.22 1.75
N GLY A 75 -15.19 -1.17 1.95
CA GLY A 75 -15.32 -2.57 1.54
C GLY A 75 -16.30 -3.36 2.42
N ASP A 76 -16.37 -4.66 2.18
CA ASP A 76 -17.27 -5.61 2.86
C ASP A 76 -16.62 -6.30 4.07
N LEU A 77 -15.32 -6.14 4.31
CA LEU A 77 -14.60 -6.87 5.36
C LEU A 77 -14.58 -6.18 6.72
N LEU A 78 -14.67 -4.85 6.77
CA LEU A 78 -14.72 -4.09 8.02
C LEU A 78 -16.10 -3.50 8.30
N ASP A 79 -16.40 -3.35 9.58
CA ASP A 79 -17.57 -2.64 10.08
C ASP A 79 -17.18 -1.69 11.23
N VAL A 80 -18.02 -0.71 11.51
CA VAL A 80 -17.80 0.24 12.58
C VAL A 80 -18.11 -0.37 13.96
N THR A 81 -17.49 0.16 15.00
CA THR A 81 -17.83 -0.16 16.38
C THR A 81 -18.86 0.85 16.94
N SER A 82 -19.29 0.64 18.18
CA SER A 82 -20.08 1.62 18.93
C SER A 82 -19.35 2.94 19.17
N ASN A 83 -18.01 2.94 19.15
CA ASN A 83 -17.18 4.11 19.40
C ASN A 83 -17.06 5.01 18.16
N ALA A 84 -17.43 4.50 16.97
CA ALA A 84 -17.29 5.22 15.73
C ALA A 84 -18.24 6.42 15.64
N ASN A 85 -17.69 7.55 15.17
CA ASN A 85 -18.48 8.74 14.87
C ASN A 85 -19.37 8.53 13.63
N ASN A 86 -20.28 9.49 13.40
CA ASN A 86 -21.20 9.42 12.26
C ASN A 86 -20.49 9.44 10.90
N TYR A 87 -19.35 10.11 10.77
CA TYR A 87 -18.60 10.17 9.52
C TYR A 87 -18.01 8.81 9.12
N LEU A 88 -17.57 8.00 10.08
CA LEU A 88 -17.16 6.61 9.81
C LEU A 88 -18.36 5.73 9.42
N LYS A 89 -19.51 5.90 10.09
CA LYS A 89 -20.76 5.22 9.71
C LYS A 89 -21.15 5.53 8.27
N GLN A 90 -21.01 6.79 7.85
CA GLN A 90 -21.28 7.21 6.47
C GLN A 90 -20.35 6.53 5.45
N LEU A 91 -19.06 6.36 5.77
CA LEU A 91 -18.14 5.60 4.92
C LEU A 91 -18.59 4.15 4.76
N GLY A 92 -18.92 3.47 5.86
CA GLY A 92 -19.33 2.07 5.84
C GLY A 92 -20.64 1.83 5.08
N THR A 93 -21.60 2.76 5.20
CA THR A 93 -22.93 2.69 4.58
C THR A 93 -23.03 3.41 3.22
N GLN A 94 -21.91 3.90 2.69
CA GLN A 94 -21.84 4.61 1.40
C GLN A 94 -22.75 5.85 1.34
N THR A 95 -22.94 6.52 2.47
CA THR A 95 -23.79 7.72 2.62
C THR A 95 -22.96 8.98 2.88
N VAL A 96 -21.73 9.00 2.34
CA VAL A 96 -20.72 10.02 2.59
C VAL A 96 -21.21 11.41 2.19
N ALA A 97 -21.28 12.30 3.18
CA ALA A 97 -21.58 13.71 2.96
C ALA A 97 -20.34 14.49 2.50
N ALA A 98 -20.55 15.62 1.82
CA ALA A 98 -19.47 16.44 1.29
C ALA A 98 -18.57 17.06 2.38
N ASP A 99 -19.04 17.12 3.63
CA ASP A 99 -18.29 17.58 4.79
C ASP A 99 -17.63 16.44 5.59
N ASN A 100 -17.62 15.21 5.09
CA ASN A 100 -16.97 14.11 5.77
C ASN A 100 -15.43 14.27 5.74
N PRO A 101 -14.74 14.40 6.90
CA PRO A 101 -13.30 14.66 6.93
C PRO A 101 -12.45 13.47 6.43
N TYR A 102 -12.99 12.25 6.51
CA TYR A 102 -12.27 11.07 6.03
C TYR A 102 -12.25 11.01 4.49
N ALA A 103 -13.26 11.60 3.83
CA ALA A 103 -13.37 11.72 2.38
C ALA A 103 -12.72 12.99 1.81
N ASP A 104 -11.97 13.75 2.61
CA ASP A 104 -11.22 14.91 2.11
C ASP A 104 -9.98 14.45 1.31
N PRO A 105 -9.83 14.85 0.02
CA PRO A 105 -8.68 14.51 -0.81
C PRO A 105 -7.42 15.33 -0.48
N LYS A 106 -7.54 16.45 0.27
CA LYS A 106 -6.43 17.38 0.54
C LYS A 106 -5.15 16.71 1.07
N PRO A 107 -5.19 15.78 2.04
CA PRO A 107 -3.97 15.15 2.54
C PRO A 107 -3.18 14.37 1.46
N PHE A 108 -3.85 13.83 0.44
CA PHE A 108 -3.15 13.21 -0.70
C PHE A 108 -2.44 14.26 -1.56
N TYR A 109 -3.11 15.39 -1.84
CA TYR A 109 -2.52 16.48 -2.61
C TYR A 109 -1.36 17.18 -1.90
N GLU A 110 -1.38 17.26 -0.56
CA GLU A 110 -0.24 17.73 0.23
C GLU A 110 1.02 16.94 -0.09
N VAL A 111 0.93 15.61 -0.12
CA VAL A 111 2.08 14.76 -0.47
C VAL A 111 2.45 14.91 -1.95
N ILE A 112 1.47 14.97 -2.86
CA ILE A 112 1.70 15.15 -4.30
C ILE A 112 2.47 16.45 -4.60
N ILE A 113 2.13 17.57 -3.96
CA ILE A 113 2.81 18.85 -4.16
C ILE A 113 4.27 18.75 -3.71
N ASN A 114 4.54 18.08 -2.58
CA ASN A 114 5.92 17.82 -2.14
C ASN A 114 6.67 16.92 -3.15
N CYS A 115 5.99 15.91 -3.73
CA CYS A 115 6.58 15.12 -4.82
C CYS A 115 6.91 16.00 -6.04
N ASN A 116 6.02 16.91 -6.44
CA ASN A 116 6.25 17.80 -7.58
C ASN A 116 7.47 18.70 -7.36
N ASP A 117 7.60 19.27 -6.16
CA ASP A 117 8.77 20.06 -5.78
C ASP A 117 10.06 19.23 -5.87
N ALA A 118 10.10 18.04 -5.28
CA ALA A 118 11.29 17.19 -5.33
C ALA A 118 11.65 16.78 -6.77
N LEU A 119 10.67 16.38 -7.59
CA LEU A 119 10.91 15.99 -8.99
C LEU A 119 11.48 17.15 -9.81
N LYS A 120 10.96 18.37 -9.62
CA LYS A 120 11.49 19.59 -10.26
C LYS A 120 12.93 19.84 -9.82
N ASN A 121 13.21 19.79 -8.53
CA ASN A 121 14.55 20.07 -8.02
C ASN A 121 15.56 18.99 -8.39
N PHE A 122 15.17 17.71 -8.47
CA PHE A 122 16.05 16.65 -8.97
C PHE A 122 16.45 16.87 -10.43
N ASN A 123 15.55 17.38 -11.28
CA ASN A 123 15.91 17.79 -12.65
C ASN A 123 16.97 18.89 -12.65
N ILE A 124 16.77 19.94 -11.84
CA ILE A 124 17.72 21.05 -11.69
C ILE A 124 19.08 20.54 -11.17
N MET A 125 19.07 19.65 -10.18
CA MET A 125 20.29 19.05 -9.62
C MET A 125 21.04 18.23 -10.67
N ARG A 126 20.34 17.44 -11.49
CA ARG A 126 20.95 16.70 -12.61
C ARG A 126 21.55 17.64 -13.65
N GLU A 127 20.84 18.69 -14.05
CA GLU A 127 21.32 19.71 -15.00
C GLU A 127 22.57 20.42 -14.49
N LYS A 128 22.61 20.74 -13.19
CA LYS A 128 23.77 21.32 -12.51
C LYS A 128 24.87 20.30 -12.17
N LYS A 129 24.71 19.03 -12.55
CA LYS A 129 25.65 17.93 -12.26
C LYS A 129 25.92 17.71 -10.75
N LEU A 130 24.94 18.03 -9.92
CA LEU A 130 24.94 17.74 -8.48
C LEU A 130 24.53 16.28 -8.18
N LEU A 131 23.82 15.66 -9.13
CA LEU A 131 23.52 14.23 -9.15
C LEU A 131 24.03 13.65 -10.47
N ASP A 132 24.69 12.49 -10.40
CA ASP A 132 24.89 11.67 -11.60
C ASP A 132 23.58 11.00 -12.04
N ASN A 133 23.58 10.33 -13.21
CA ASN A 133 22.38 9.69 -13.74
C ASN A 133 21.82 8.61 -12.79
N THR A 134 22.68 7.80 -12.18
CA THR A 134 22.23 6.75 -11.27
C THR A 134 21.61 7.35 -10.02
N GLN A 135 22.28 8.33 -9.40
CA GLN A 135 21.77 9.04 -8.23
C GLN A 135 20.44 9.73 -8.53
N TYR A 136 20.33 10.40 -9.69
CA TYR A 136 19.11 11.03 -10.14
C TYR A 136 17.98 10.02 -10.34
N TYR A 137 18.18 8.97 -11.14
CA TYR A 137 17.10 8.07 -11.51
C TYR A 137 16.61 7.24 -10.33
N GLN A 138 17.45 6.90 -9.35
CA GLN A 138 16.98 6.21 -8.15
C GLN A 138 15.98 7.09 -7.36
N ARG A 139 16.33 8.35 -7.09
CA ARG A 139 15.49 9.29 -6.32
C ARG A 139 14.26 9.73 -7.11
N TYR A 140 14.45 10.10 -8.37
CA TYR A 140 13.39 10.56 -9.25
C TYR A 140 12.34 9.48 -9.45
N THR A 141 12.77 8.24 -9.68
CA THR A 141 11.83 7.13 -9.91
C THR A 141 11.01 6.82 -8.66
N ASP A 142 11.62 6.78 -7.47
CA ASP A 142 10.88 6.51 -6.22
C ASP A 142 9.79 7.56 -5.97
N ILE A 143 10.10 8.85 -6.17
CA ILE A 143 9.13 9.93 -6.00
C ILE A 143 8.08 9.96 -7.12
N LEU A 144 8.47 9.70 -8.37
CA LEU A 144 7.53 9.61 -9.50
C LEU A 144 6.49 8.51 -9.26
N PHE A 145 6.95 7.34 -8.81
CA PHE A 145 6.08 6.19 -8.56
C PHE A 145 5.19 6.41 -7.35
N LEU A 146 5.72 7.02 -6.26
CA LEU A 146 4.89 7.41 -5.12
C LEU A 146 3.81 8.42 -5.52
N ARG A 147 4.17 9.47 -6.28
CA ARG A 147 3.19 10.46 -6.81
C ARG A 147 2.11 9.77 -7.64
N SER A 148 2.54 8.85 -8.51
CA SER A 148 1.63 8.10 -9.39
C SER A 148 0.70 7.19 -8.58
N TRP A 149 1.20 6.56 -7.51
CA TRP A 149 0.39 5.76 -6.61
C TRP A 149 -0.66 6.60 -5.86
N LEU A 150 -0.29 7.80 -5.40
CA LEU A 150 -1.22 8.74 -4.77
C LEU A 150 -2.34 9.15 -5.75
N TYR A 151 -1.99 9.40 -7.01
CA TYR A 151 -2.98 9.66 -8.06
C TYR A 151 -3.87 8.45 -8.36
N LEU A 152 -3.32 7.23 -8.37
CA LEU A 152 -4.13 6.03 -8.52
C LEU A 152 -5.18 5.94 -7.40
N GLN A 153 -4.79 6.18 -6.15
CA GLN A 153 -5.73 6.21 -5.01
C GLN A 153 -6.78 7.31 -5.16
N LEU A 154 -6.40 8.51 -5.62
CA LEU A 154 -7.35 9.58 -5.93
C LEU A 154 -8.35 9.15 -7.03
N GLY A 155 -7.88 8.52 -8.11
CA GLY A 155 -8.75 8.01 -9.18
C GLY A 155 -9.72 6.93 -8.69
N ILE A 156 -9.25 6.00 -7.86
CA ILE A 156 -10.06 4.93 -7.25
C ILE A 156 -11.18 5.50 -6.39
N HIS A 157 -10.90 6.55 -5.61
CA HIS A 157 -11.85 7.07 -4.63
C HIS A 157 -12.76 8.16 -5.19
N TYR A 158 -12.30 9.00 -6.11
CA TYR A 158 -13.02 10.19 -6.57
C TYR A 158 -13.40 10.16 -8.05
N GLY A 159 -12.87 9.20 -8.83
CA GLY A 159 -13.19 9.02 -10.24
C GLY A 159 -12.52 10.06 -11.13
N THR A 160 -12.95 11.32 -11.02
CA THR A 160 -12.44 12.43 -11.83
C THR A 160 -11.73 13.45 -10.94
N VAL A 161 -10.44 13.70 -11.18
CA VAL A 161 -9.58 14.47 -10.27
C VAL A 161 -8.67 15.47 -11.00
N PRO A 162 -8.36 16.63 -10.40
CA PRO A 162 -7.35 17.55 -10.91
C PRO A 162 -5.97 16.89 -10.98
N TYR A 163 -5.34 16.92 -12.15
CA TYR A 163 -4.01 16.37 -12.35
C TYR A 163 -2.97 17.49 -12.43
N VAL A 164 -2.04 17.52 -11.47
CA VAL A 164 -1.14 18.63 -11.21
C VAL A 164 0.29 18.13 -11.06
N THR A 165 1.18 18.67 -11.88
CA THR A 165 2.61 18.32 -11.88
C THR A 165 3.52 19.51 -11.63
N ASP A 166 2.96 20.72 -11.51
CA ASP A 166 3.72 21.92 -11.19
C ASP A 166 4.06 21.96 -9.69
N ALA A 167 5.32 22.32 -9.41
CA ALA A 167 5.87 22.45 -8.06
C ALA A 167 5.46 23.75 -7.36
N LEU A 168 5.06 24.78 -8.12
CA LEU A 168 4.65 26.07 -7.57
C LEU A 168 3.16 26.12 -7.18
N THR A 169 2.43 25.04 -7.39
CA THR A 169 1.00 24.97 -7.10
C THR A 169 0.73 24.88 -5.61
N THR A 170 -0.20 25.71 -5.12
CA THR A 170 -0.77 25.56 -3.78
C THR A 170 -2.06 24.74 -3.82
N ILE A 171 -2.45 24.16 -2.69
CA ILE A 171 -3.71 23.39 -2.59
C ILE A 171 -4.92 24.25 -2.93
N ALA A 172 -4.88 25.55 -2.61
CA ALA A 172 -5.96 26.47 -2.93
C ALA A 172 -6.18 26.60 -4.44
N ASP A 173 -5.10 26.55 -5.24
CA ASP A 173 -5.20 26.66 -6.70
C ASP A 173 -5.89 25.45 -7.33
N LEU A 174 -5.98 24.29 -6.65
CA LEU A 174 -6.64 23.09 -7.15
C LEU A 174 -8.16 23.25 -7.33
N GLN A 175 -8.75 24.31 -6.74
CA GLN A 175 -10.16 24.65 -6.94
C GLN A 175 -10.41 25.37 -8.28
N ASP A 176 -9.35 25.87 -8.93
CA ASP A 176 -9.42 26.58 -10.20
C ASP A 176 -9.29 25.59 -11.38
N GLU A 177 -10.44 25.13 -11.88
CA GLU A 177 -10.50 24.20 -13.01
C GLU A 177 -9.93 24.78 -14.32
N SER A 178 -9.82 26.11 -14.44
CA SER A 178 -9.19 26.74 -15.61
C SER A 178 -7.67 26.55 -15.61
N LYS A 179 -7.06 26.36 -14.44
CA LYS A 179 -5.62 26.10 -14.27
C LYS A 179 -5.32 24.60 -14.25
N PHE A 180 -6.19 23.81 -13.65
CA PHE A 180 -5.97 22.37 -13.48
C PHE A 180 -7.19 21.57 -13.95
N PRO A 181 -7.25 21.22 -15.25
CA PRO A 181 -8.35 20.41 -15.76
C PRO A 181 -8.37 19.05 -15.05
N LYS A 182 -9.58 18.60 -14.72
CA LYS A 182 -9.78 17.29 -14.13
C LYS A 182 -9.63 16.21 -15.20
N LEU A 183 -8.92 15.14 -14.84
CA LEU A 183 -8.84 13.94 -15.67
C LEU A 183 -9.83 12.90 -15.18
N SER A 184 -10.52 12.25 -16.13
CA SER A 184 -11.29 11.05 -15.84
C SER A 184 -10.35 9.95 -15.32
N PHE A 185 -10.88 8.95 -14.62
CA PHE A 185 -10.04 7.87 -14.10
C PHE A 185 -9.31 7.12 -15.23
N GLU A 186 -9.96 6.97 -16.38
CA GLU A 186 -9.36 6.31 -17.54
C GLU A 186 -8.21 7.12 -18.14
N ASP A 187 -8.38 8.43 -18.28
CA ASP A 187 -7.33 9.32 -18.80
C ASP A 187 -6.18 9.43 -17.80
N LEU A 188 -6.50 9.46 -16.50
CA LEU A 188 -5.52 9.44 -15.43
C LEU A 188 -4.67 8.18 -15.51
N LEU A 189 -5.27 6.98 -15.61
CA LEU A 189 -4.53 5.72 -15.78
C LEU A 189 -3.61 5.77 -16.99
N SER A 190 -4.10 6.27 -18.13
CA SER A 190 -3.32 6.39 -19.36
C SER A 190 -2.11 7.31 -19.16
N ARG A 191 -2.30 8.42 -18.45
CA ARG A 191 -1.22 9.36 -18.10
C ARG A 191 -0.20 8.75 -17.15
N LEU A 192 -0.66 8.08 -16.08
CA LEU A 192 0.23 7.45 -15.10
C LEU A 192 1.08 6.35 -15.72
N ILE A 193 0.50 5.52 -16.59
CA ILE A 193 1.22 4.48 -17.35
C ILE A 193 2.28 5.13 -18.23
N ALA A 194 1.92 6.14 -19.02
CA ALA A 194 2.86 6.81 -19.91
C ALA A 194 4.05 7.42 -19.16
N GLU A 195 3.82 8.06 -18.01
CA GLU A 195 4.91 8.67 -17.22
C GLU A 195 5.81 7.61 -16.56
N THR A 196 5.22 6.59 -15.94
CA THR A 196 6.00 5.59 -15.19
C THR A 196 6.75 4.62 -16.10
N GLU A 197 6.23 4.33 -17.30
CA GLU A 197 6.91 3.48 -18.29
C GLU A 197 8.01 4.21 -19.07
N ALA A 198 8.06 5.54 -19.00
CA ALA A 198 9.17 6.32 -19.55
C ALA A 198 10.46 6.18 -18.72
N THR A 199 10.38 5.62 -17.50
CA THR A 199 11.57 5.30 -16.69
C THR A 199 12.44 4.26 -17.42
N PRO A 200 13.76 4.48 -17.57
CA PRO A 200 14.64 3.51 -18.19
C PRO A 200 14.61 2.16 -17.47
N ARG A 201 14.66 1.06 -18.25
CA ARG A 201 14.37 -0.30 -17.77
C ARG A 201 15.30 -0.74 -16.64
N GLU A 202 16.56 -0.31 -16.66
CA GLU A 202 17.58 -0.57 -15.65
C GLU A 202 17.22 0.04 -14.28
N TYR A 203 16.44 1.12 -14.26
CA TYR A 203 15.96 1.78 -13.05
C TYR A 203 14.56 1.32 -12.62
N LEU A 204 13.96 0.33 -13.29
CA LEU A 204 12.76 -0.34 -12.79
C LEU A 204 13.06 -1.40 -11.73
N ASN A 205 14.31 -1.84 -11.63
CA ASN A 205 14.75 -2.67 -10.51
C ASN A 205 14.91 -1.78 -9.28
N GLN A 206 14.65 -2.33 -8.09
CA GLN A 206 14.84 -1.56 -6.85
C GLN A 206 16.30 -1.17 -6.69
N ASN A 207 16.52 0.01 -6.09
CA ASN A 207 17.86 0.50 -5.80
C ASN A 207 18.63 -0.53 -4.98
N THR A 208 19.88 -0.78 -5.32
CA THR A 208 20.80 -1.67 -4.59
C THR A 208 21.87 -0.86 -3.88
N SER A 209 22.46 -1.39 -2.80
CA SER A 209 23.64 -0.79 -2.14
C SER A 209 24.84 -0.56 -3.06
N ALA A 210 24.96 -1.31 -4.15
CA ALA A 210 25.99 -1.06 -5.16
C ALA A 210 25.66 0.13 -6.10
N ALA A 211 24.38 0.48 -6.27
CA ALA A 211 23.93 1.49 -7.24
C ALA A 211 23.77 2.90 -6.66
N SER A 212 23.18 3.06 -5.46
CA SER A 212 23.09 4.36 -4.77
C SER A 212 23.08 4.16 -3.25
N PRO A 213 24.25 4.07 -2.60
CA PRO A 213 24.39 3.63 -1.21
C PRO A 213 23.80 4.59 -0.17
N THR A 214 23.60 5.86 -0.52
CA THR A 214 23.13 6.90 0.43
C THR A 214 21.62 6.90 0.63
N LEU A 215 20.84 6.40 -0.36
CA LEU A 215 19.38 6.27 -0.27
C LEU A 215 18.99 4.86 0.20
N ILE A 216 19.55 4.44 1.32
CA ILE A 216 19.32 3.11 1.91
C ILE A 216 19.24 3.26 3.43
N LEU A 217 18.32 2.51 4.04
CA LEU A 217 18.33 2.24 5.47
C LEU A 217 19.02 0.89 5.66
N PRO A 218 20.30 0.84 6.07
CA PRO A 218 21.08 -0.40 6.10
C PRO A 218 20.47 -1.43 7.08
N MET A 219 20.57 -2.70 6.72
CA MET A 219 20.10 -3.82 7.54
C MET A 219 21.18 -4.91 7.52
N ASP A 220 21.67 -5.30 8.69
CA ASP A 220 22.92 -6.06 8.84
C ASP A 220 22.90 -7.54 8.39
N VAL A 221 21.78 -8.11 7.88
CA VAL A 221 21.67 -9.59 7.79
C VAL A 221 20.94 -10.15 6.55
N TYR A 222 20.72 -9.39 5.47
CA TYR A 222 20.02 -9.95 4.29
C TYR A 222 20.92 -10.10 3.05
N ILE A 223 21.33 -11.35 2.77
CA ILE A 223 22.11 -11.76 1.59
C ILE A 223 21.17 -11.95 0.39
N VAL A 224 20.34 -10.95 0.09
CA VAL A 224 20.07 -10.65 -1.33
C VAL A 224 21.04 -9.55 -1.63
N LYS A 225 22.13 -9.95 -2.28
CA LYS A 225 23.28 -9.14 -2.67
C LYS A 225 22.79 -7.71 -2.98
N ASP A 226 23.08 -6.83 -2.03
CA ASP A 226 22.81 -5.39 -2.02
C ASP A 226 21.57 -4.83 -1.29
N GLY A 227 21.24 -5.38 -0.11
CA GLY A 227 20.76 -4.62 1.07
C GLY A 227 19.76 -3.49 0.83
N VAL A 228 18.47 -3.82 0.76
CA VAL A 228 17.40 -2.82 0.62
C VAL A 228 16.37 -3.04 1.70
N PHE A 229 16.27 -2.09 2.62
CA PHE A 229 15.05 -1.91 3.38
C PHE A 229 13.92 -1.58 2.40
N LYS A 230 12.86 -2.41 2.40
CA LYS A 230 11.73 -2.37 1.46
C LYS A 230 10.77 -1.19 1.70
N PHE A 231 11.36 -0.04 1.99
CA PHE A 231 10.71 1.22 2.31
C PHE A 231 10.01 1.85 1.11
N PHE A 232 10.64 1.70 -0.05
CA PHE A 232 10.20 2.31 -1.29
C PHE A 232 9.22 1.41 -2.03
N ILE A 233 8.34 2.05 -2.80
CA ILE A 233 7.35 1.37 -3.63
C ILE A 233 8.03 0.39 -4.59
N GLN A 234 7.48 -0.82 -4.73
CA GLN A 234 7.98 -1.80 -5.69
C GLN A 234 7.57 -1.38 -7.10
N ARG A 235 8.54 -0.85 -7.86
CA ARG A 235 8.33 -0.20 -9.16
C ARG A 235 7.60 -1.10 -10.17
N ARG A 236 8.11 -2.31 -10.42
CA ARG A 236 7.51 -3.26 -11.39
C ARG A 236 6.12 -3.73 -10.97
N SER A 237 5.90 -4.02 -9.69
CA SER A 237 4.58 -4.42 -9.18
C SER A 237 3.56 -3.30 -9.40
N PHE A 238 3.94 -2.05 -9.14
CA PHE A 238 3.07 -0.91 -9.38
C PHE A 238 2.76 -0.70 -10.88
N LEU A 239 3.74 -0.90 -11.78
CA LEU A 239 3.48 -0.93 -13.22
C LEU A 239 2.50 -2.05 -13.62
N GLY A 240 2.64 -3.21 -12.98
CA GLY A 240 1.69 -4.30 -13.11
C GLY A 240 0.28 -3.87 -12.70
N ASP A 241 0.14 -3.17 -11.58
CA ASP A 241 -1.15 -2.67 -11.08
C ASP A 241 -1.80 -1.66 -12.01
N LEU A 242 -1.06 -0.65 -12.47
CA LEU A 242 -1.58 0.34 -13.42
C LEU A 242 -2.10 -0.34 -14.70
N ASN A 243 -1.32 -1.30 -15.22
CA ASN A 243 -1.74 -2.07 -16.39
C ASN A 243 -2.93 -2.99 -16.10
N LEU A 244 -3.02 -3.59 -14.91
CA LEU A 244 -4.17 -4.39 -14.49
C LEU A 244 -5.45 -3.54 -14.41
N TRP A 245 -5.36 -2.32 -13.87
CA TRP A 245 -6.45 -1.35 -13.82
C TRP A 245 -6.91 -0.92 -15.21
N LYS A 246 -5.96 -0.66 -16.13
CA LYS A 246 -6.27 -0.25 -17.51
C LYS A 246 -6.81 -1.41 -18.37
N GLY A 247 -6.65 -2.66 -17.92
CA GLY A 247 -7.05 -3.85 -18.69
C GLY A 247 -5.95 -4.38 -19.63
N ASN A 248 -4.72 -3.91 -19.49
CA ASN A 248 -3.55 -4.37 -20.23
C ASN A 248 -2.98 -5.66 -19.61
N TYR A 249 -3.80 -6.73 -19.57
CA TYR A 249 -3.52 -7.93 -18.77
C TYR A 249 -2.20 -8.63 -19.11
N LEU A 250 -1.80 -8.67 -20.39
CA LEU A 250 -0.55 -9.34 -20.79
C LEU A 250 0.68 -8.59 -20.23
N LYS A 251 0.62 -7.27 -20.28
CA LYS A 251 1.68 -6.40 -19.75
C LYS A 251 1.73 -6.45 -18.23
N ALA A 252 0.56 -6.46 -17.58
CA ALA A 252 0.44 -6.65 -16.14
C ALA A 252 1.08 -7.98 -15.70
N ALA A 253 0.72 -9.08 -16.36
CA ALA A 253 1.28 -10.40 -16.10
C ALA A 253 2.81 -10.43 -16.29
N GLY A 254 3.34 -9.77 -17.33
CA GLY A 254 4.79 -9.63 -17.55
C GLY A 254 5.51 -8.94 -16.39
N TYR A 255 5.02 -7.78 -15.96
CA TYR A 255 5.62 -7.07 -14.82
C TYR A 255 5.55 -7.87 -13.53
N TYR A 256 4.42 -8.52 -13.25
CA TYR A 256 4.28 -9.35 -12.06
C TYR A 256 5.21 -10.58 -12.10
N LYS A 257 5.31 -11.25 -13.26
CA LYS A 257 6.23 -12.37 -13.48
C LYS A 257 7.67 -11.96 -13.24
N ASP A 258 8.11 -10.82 -13.78
CA ASP A 258 9.47 -10.30 -13.55
C ASP A 258 9.77 -10.17 -12.05
N VAL A 259 8.80 -9.73 -11.24
CA VAL A 259 8.98 -9.59 -9.79
C VAL A 259 9.05 -10.94 -9.10
N MET A 260 8.15 -11.87 -9.42
CA MET A 260 8.18 -13.23 -8.87
C MET A 260 9.46 -14.02 -9.24
N GLU A 261 10.13 -13.61 -10.33
CA GLU A 261 11.38 -14.22 -10.83
C GLU A 261 12.66 -13.49 -10.38
N THR A 262 12.55 -12.49 -9.48
CA THR A 262 13.71 -11.70 -8.99
C THR A 262 14.87 -12.58 -8.50
N GLY A 263 14.57 -13.73 -7.88
CA GLY A 263 15.56 -14.69 -7.38
C GLY A 263 16.09 -15.72 -8.38
N THR A 264 15.50 -15.84 -9.58
CA THR A 264 15.82 -16.91 -10.54
C THR A 264 17.18 -16.72 -11.23
N ASN A 265 17.51 -15.50 -11.63
CA ASN A 265 18.65 -15.22 -12.49
C ASN A 265 19.99 -15.06 -11.72
N SER A 266 19.97 -15.19 -10.40
CA SER A 266 21.06 -14.79 -9.51
C SER A 266 21.84 -15.96 -8.89
N SER A 267 21.50 -17.21 -9.22
CA SER A 267 22.16 -18.40 -8.63
C SER A 267 22.64 -19.39 -9.70
N THR A 268 23.94 -19.70 -9.69
CA THR A 268 24.60 -20.66 -10.60
C THR A 268 24.98 -21.99 -9.93
N GLY A 269 24.57 -22.21 -8.67
CA GLY A 269 24.91 -23.39 -7.87
C GLY A 269 23.79 -24.43 -7.78
N SER A 270 24.17 -25.70 -7.61
CA SER A 270 23.26 -26.84 -7.40
C SER A 270 22.55 -26.83 -6.03
N ASP A 271 23.10 -26.12 -5.04
CA ASP A 271 22.43 -25.75 -3.79
C ASP A 271 22.07 -24.26 -3.86
N GLN A 272 20.88 -24.00 -4.37
CA GLN A 272 20.32 -22.67 -4.55
C GLN A 272 20.14 -22.00 -3.17
N GLN A 273 20.69 -20.80 -2.95
CA GLN A 273 20.45 -20.04 -1.72
C GLN A 273 18.94 -19.89 -1.49
N ILE A 274 18.43 -20.57 -0.45
CA ILE A 274 17.01 -20.65 -0.10
C ILE A 274 16.38 -19.25 -0.04
N ASP A 275 17.11 -18.29 0.55
CA ASP A 275 16.68 -16.89 0.72
C ASP A 275 16.32 -16.19 -0.61
N LEU A 276 17.08 -16.45 -1.69
CA LEU A 276 16.81 -15.88 -3.01
C LEU A 276 15.64 -16.58 -3.68
N TYR A 277 15.53 -17.89 -3.49
CA TYR A 277 14.57 -18.72 -4.18
C TYR A 277 13.13 -18.49 -3.71
N ASP A 278 12.92 -18.29 -2.41
CA ASP A 278 11.57 -18.16 -1.83
C ASP A 278 11.03 -16.72 -1.82
N THR A 279 11.89 -15.75 -2.14
CA THR A 279 11.51 -14.34 -2.24
C THR A 279 10.42 -14.14 -3.31
N TYR A 280 9.27 -13.66 -2.85
CA TYR A 280 8.08 -13.35 -3.66
C TYR A 280 7.42 -14.53 -4.37
N ARG A 281 7.52 -15.76 -3.85
CA ARG A 281 6.92 -16.96 -4.49
C ARG A 281 5.81 -17.67 -3.72
N VAL A 282 5.45 -17.21 -2.52
CA VAL A 282 4.48 -17.88 -1.63
C VAL A 282 4.72 -19.40 -1.63
N GLY A 283 5.86 -19.78 -1.03
CA GLY A 283 6.37 -21.14 -1.06
C GLY A 283 6.33 -21.83 0.30
N ASP A 284 6.66 -23.11 0.28
CA ASP A 284 6.98 -23.89 1.45
C ASP A 284 8.39 -24.45 1.29
N ASP A 285 9.31 -23.93 2.09
CA ASP A 285 10.72 -24.32 2.12
C ASP A 285 10.99 -25.52 3.04
N ASN A 286 9.93 -26.11 3.61
CA ASN A 286 9.97 -27.17 4.62
C ASN A 286 10.61 -26.77 5.96
N SER A 287 10.94 -25.49 6.18
CA SER A 287 11.47 -25.04 7.48
C SER A 287 10.40 -24.93 8.56
N GLN A 288 9.12 -25.05 8.18
CA GLN A 288 7.93 -24.83 9.03
C GLN A 288 7.72 -23.37 9.46
N ASP A 289 8.62 -22.45 9.09
CA ASP A 289 8.58 -21.04 9.48
C ASP A 289 7.75 -20.14 8.54
N HIS A 290 7.12 -20.71 7.51
CA HIS A 290 6.40 -19.97 6.46
C HIS A 290 5.02 -20.53 6.10
N SER A 291 4.77 -21.78 6.51
CA SER A 291 3.54 -22.48 6.16
C SER A 291 2.67 -22.60 7.40
N LEU A 292 1.39 -22.28 7.26
CA LEU A 292 0.41 -22.62 8.28
C LEU A 292 0.13 -24.13 8.26
N LYS A 293 1.01 -24.98 7.69
CA LYS A 293 0.81 -26.42 7.64
C LYS A 293 1.16 -27.07 8.97
N THR A 294 2.13 -26.53 9.71
CA THR A 294 2.51 -27.06 11.02
C THR A 294 1.71 -26.40 12.14
N THR A 295 1.46 -27.15 13.21
CA THR A 295 0.72 -26.69 14.41
C THR A 295 1.67 -26.14 15.49
N ALA A 296 2.89 -25.75 15.10
CA ALA A 296 3.94 -25.37 16.05
C ALA A 296 3.65 -24.03 16.76
N VAL A 297 4.35 -23.81 17.88
CA VAL A 297 4.20 -22.68 18.84
C VAL A 297 4.47 -21.30 18.21
N LEU A 298 5.10 -21.24 17.05
CA LEU A 298 5.51 -19.99 16.40
C LEU A 298 4.67 -19.75 15.14
N ASN A 299 3.78 -18.75 15.18
CA ASN A 299 2.91 -18.46 14.04
C ASN A 299 3.63 -17.61 12.97
N PRO A 300 3.83 -18.13 11.75
CA PRO A 300 4.46 -17.38 10.67
C PRO A 300 3.58 -16.29 10.07
N TRP A 301 2.26 -16.40 10.18
CA TRP A 301 1.31 -15.44 9.60
C TRP A 301 1.42 -14.06 10.24
N THR A 302 1.39 -14.00 11.58
CA THR A 302 1.47 -12.72 12.29
C THR A 302 2.82 -12.06 12.15
N LYS A 303 3.91 -12.83 11.99
CA LYS A 303 5.26 -12.31 11.74
C LYS A 303 5.34 -11.42 10.51
N ILE A 304 4.56 -11.69 9.46
CA ILE A 304 4.48 -10.81 8.28
C ILE A 304 4.13 -9.37 8.68
N PHE A 305 3.36 -9.18 9.77
CA PHE A 305 2.89 -7.87 10.21
C PHE A 305 3.54 -7.38 11.51
N SER A 306 4.30 -8.20 12.22
CA SER A 306 4.88 -7.82 13.52
C SER A 306 6.38 -8.03 13.67
N ALA A 307 6.99 -8.87 12.82
CA ALA A 307 8.41 -9.14 12.92
C ALA A 307 9.22 -7.86 12.64
N PRO A 308 10.41 -7.71 13.26
CA PRO A 308 11.30 -6.58 13.00
C PRO A 308 11.49 -6.34 11.50
N LEU A 309 11.76 -5.10 11.13
CA LEU A 309 11.99 -4.75 9.73
C LEU A 309 13.12 -5.58 9.09
N ALA A 310 14.12 -5.98 9.89
CA ALA A 310 15.24 -6.85 9.52
C ALA A 310 15.00 -8.34 9.58
N ASP A 311 13.76 -8.77 9.84
CA ASP A 311 13.43 -10.18 9.81
C ASP A 311 13.54 -10.72 8.38
N ARG A 312 14.52 -11.62 8.17
CA ARG A 312 14.83 -12.25 6.88
C ARG A 312 13.59 -12.91 6.26
N ILE A 313 12.83 -13.62 7.08
CA ILE A 313 11.72 -14.49 6.68
C ILE A 313 10.51 -13.67 6.27
N ALA A 314 10.09 -12.71 7.08
CA ALA A 314 9.01 -11.80 6.74
C ALA A 314 9.34 -11.00 5.47
N ASN A 315 10.62 -10.72 5.22
CA ASN A 315 11.07 -10.08 3.98
C ASN A 315 11.01 -10.98 2.74
N TRP A 316 10.81 -12.29 2.80
CA TRP A 316 10.51 -13.03 1.57
C TRP A 316 9.14 -12.63 0.99
N GLU A 317 8.24 -12.14 1.84
CA GLU A 317 6.89 -11.77 1.44
C GLU A 317 6.66 -10.26 1.40
N ARG A 318 7.17 -9.49 2.38
CA ARG A 318 7.08 -8.02 2.38
C ARG A 318 7.76 -7.44 1.14
N MET A 319 7.10 -6.49 0.47
CA MET A 319 7.60 -5.84 -0.75
C MET A 319 7.66 -4.32 -0.61
N TRP A 320 6.76 -3.75 0.18
CA TRP A 320 6.74 -2.33 0.52
C TRP A 320 6.24 -2.16 1.97
N THR A 321 7.08 -1.61 2.85
CA THR A 321 6.83 -1.52 4.29
C THR A 321 7.29 -0.19 4.88
N LEU A 322 6.45 0.40 5.74
CA LEU A 322 6.77 1.63 6.46
C LEU A 322 6.66 1.40 7.97
N PRO A 323 7.68 1.77 8.76
CA PRO A 323 7.61 1.64 10.21
C PRO A 323 6.73 2.73 10.82
N PHE A 324 6.02 2.36 11.87
CA PHE A 324 5.49 3.29 12.87
C PHE A 324 6.40 3.27 14.09
N SER A 325 6.69 4.45 14.63
CA SER A 325 7.51 4.60 15.82
C SER A 325 6.82 5.53 16.80
N SER A 326 6.87 5.16 18.08
CA SER A 326 6.41 5.96 19.21
C SER A 326 7.13 7.30 19.34
N ASN A 327 8.32 7.45 18.74
CA ASN A 327 9.10 8.69 18.73
C ASN A 327 8.57 9.75 17.76
N PHE A 328 7.65 9.38 16.86
CA PHE A 328 7.11 10.29 15.86
C PHE A 328 5.58 10.29 15.94
N SER A 329 4.97 11.48 15.99
CA SER A 329 3.51 11.60 15.97
C SER A 329 2.94 11.12 14.61
N PRO A 330 1.86 10.33 14.58
CA PRO A 330 0.97 9.95 15.70
C PRO A 330 1.28 8.59 16.37
N GLY A 331 2.47 8.01 16.18
CA GLY A 331 2.79 6.64 16.57
C GLY A 331 2.26 5.64 15.53
N ASN A 332 1.55 4.60 15.98
CA ASN A 332 0.83 3.66 15.12
C ASN A 332 -0.67 4.00 15.07
N PRO A 333 -1.14 4.72 14.03
CA PRO A 333 -2.55 5.10 13.92
C PRO A 333 -3.45 3.89 13.62
N LEU A 334 -2.93 2.83 12.99
CA LEU A 334 -3.69 1.61 12.72
C LEU A 334 -3.98 0.83 14.00
N PHE A 335 -3.04 0.79 14.95
CA PHE A 335 -3.29 0.26 16.29
C PHE A 335 -4.44 1.02 16.97
N THR A 336 -4.37 2.36 16.98
CA THR A 336 -5.41 3.20 17.58
C THR A 336 -6.77 2.96 16.92
N LEU A 337 -6.81 2.82 15.60
CA LEU A 337 -8.04 2.59 14.84
C LEU A 337 -8.73 1.27 15.18
N PHE A 338 -7.95 0.19 15.35
CA PHE A 338 -8.46 -1.18 15.38
C PHE A 338 -8.47 -1.86 16.74
N SER A 339 -7.64 -1.43 17.69
CA SER A 339 -7.44 -2.12 18.97
C SER A 339 -8.36 -1.60 20.06
N LYS A 340 -8.88 -2.50 20.91
CA LYS A 340 -9.59 -2.16 22.17
C LYS A 340 -8.72 -1.43 23.18
N SER A 341 -7.40 -1.56 23.08
CA SER A 341 -6.44 -0.76 23.86
C SER A 341 -6.12 0.60 23.20
N GLY A 342 -6.72 0.88 22.04
CA GLY A 342 -6.77 2.19 21.39
C GLY A 342 -8.19 2.76 21.39
N ASP A 343 -8.59 3.42 20.30
CA ASP A 343 -9.91 4.02 20.16
C ASP A 343 -10.98 3.00 19.71
N TYR A 344 -10.54 1.90 19.09
CA TYR A 344 -11.39 0.80 18.63
C TYR A 344 -12.58 1.31 17.82
N LEU A 345 -12.33 2.00 16.71
CA LEU A 345 -13.37 2.63 15.90
C LEU A 345 -13.91 1.70 14.81
N VAL A 346 -13.07 0.77 14.36
CA VAL A 346 -13.38 -0.15 13.25
C VAL A 346 -13.00 -1.58 13.65
N LYS A 347 -13.80 -2.56 13.26
CA LYS A 347 -13.65 -3.97 13.60
C LYS A 347 -13.88 -4.87 12.39
N PRO A 348 -13.42 -6.13 12.43
CA PRO A 348 -13.85 -7.15 11.47
C PRO A 348 -15.38 -7.21 11.39
N SER A 349 -15.91 -7.27 10.16
CA SER A 349 -17.33 -7.49 9.94
C SER A 349 -17.72 -8.93 10.29
N SER A 350 -19.00 -9.14 10.58
CA SER A 350 -19.55 -10.50 10.72
C SER A 350 -19.34 -11.33 9.44
N LEU A 351 -19.33 -10.69 8.26
CA LEU A 351 -19.06 -11.37 6.99
C LEU A 351 -17.63 -11.89 6.92
N SER A 352 -16.61 -11.07 7.21
CA SER A 352 -15.22 -11.49 7.14
C SER A 352 -14.93 -12.66 8.09
N ILE A 353 -15.49 -12.61 9.31
CA ILE A 353 -15.37 -13.71 10.28
C ILE A 353 -16.00 -14.99 9.73
N ARG A 354 -17.21 -14.91 9.17
CA ARG A 354 -17.88 -16.06 8.52
C ARG A 354 -17.09 -16.61 7.34
N ASN A 355 -16.43 -15.76 6.55
CA ASN A 355 -15.63 -16.21 5.42
C ASN A 355 -14.53 -17.19 5.87
N TRP A 356 -13.81 -16.90 6.95
CA TRP A 356 -12.82 -17.83 7.52
C TRP A 356 -13.47 -19.04 8.20
N ASN A 357 -14.55 -18.86 8.95
CA ASN A 357 -15.22 -19.96 9.65
C ASN A 357 -15.81 -21.01 8.70
N ASN A 358 -16.20 -20.60 7.48
CA ASN A 358 -16.77 -21.46 6.47
C ASN A 358 -15.71 -22.22 5.63
N GLN A 359 -14.42 -22.00 5.87
CA GLN A 359 -13.38 -22.75 5.19
C GLN A 359 -13.27 -24.17 5.77
N ILE A 360 -12.92 -25.12 4.89
CA ILE A 360 -12.63 -26.50 5.25
C ILE A 360 -11.17 -26.76 4.91
N ARG A 361 -10.43 -27.30 5.89
CA ARG A 361 -9.03 -27.63 5.76
C ARG A 361 -8.83 -28.98 5.07
N THR A 362 -7.64 -29.25 4.57
CA THR A 362 -7.30 -30.51 3.88
C THR A 362 -7.42 -31.74 4.79
N ASP A 363 -7.33 -31.56 6.11
CA ASP A 363 -7.57 -32.61 7.11
C ASP A 363 -9.05 -32.76 7.52
N GLY A 364 -9.96 -32.05 6.87
CA GLY A 364 -11.40 -32.08 7.13
C GLY A 364 -11.85 -31.20 8.30
N SER A 365 -10.93 -30.56 9.02
CA SER A 365 -11.32 -29.64 10.09
C SER A 365 -11.96 -28.36 9.52
N LEU A 366 -12.85 -27.79 10.31
CA LEU A 366 -13.48 -26.51 10.01
C LEU A 366 -12.55 -25.35 10.41
N THR A 367 -12.81 -24.18 9.81
CA THR A 367 -12.12 -22.89 9.97
C THR A 367 -10.77 -22.75 9.28
N ASP A 368 -10.52 -21.53 8.81
CA ASP A 368 -9.26 -21.12 8.18
C ASP A 368 -8.21 -20.74 9.24
N ARG A 369 -6.96 -21.21 9.06
CA ARG A 369 -5.85 -20.87 9.96
C ARG A 369 -5.43 -19.40 9.90
N ARG A 370 -5.91 -18.61 8.94
CA ARG A 370 -5.66 -17.16 8.84
C ARG A 370 -6.65 -16.32 9.65
N GLY A 371 -7.73 -16.92 10.16
CA GLY A 371 -8.82 -16.22 10.85
C GLY A 371 -8.48 -15.85 12.31
N LEU A 372 -9.15 -16.53 13.24
CA LEU A 372 -9.09 -16.26 14.69
C LEU A 372 -7.66 -16.42 15.22
N ASP A 373 -7.27 -15.47 16.08
CA ASP A 373 -5.94 -15.30 16.68
C ASP A 373 -4.80 -15.05 15.71
N MET A 374 -5.10 -14.88 14.41
CA MET A 374 -4.13 -14.61 13.35
C MET A 374 -4.39 -13.26 12.66
N SER A 375 -5.50 -13.10 11.94
CA SER A 375 -5.89 -11.82 11.32
C SER A 375 -6.77 -10.98 12.22
N TYR A 376 -7.53 -11.60 13.12
CA TYR A 376 -8.33 -10.95 14.15
C TYR A 376 -8.28 -11.73 15.46
N ARG A 377 -8.63 -11.11 16.58
CA ARG A 377 -8.84 -11.79 17.87
C ARG A 377 -10.09 -11.29 18.57
N LEU A 378 -10.56 -12.05 19.57
CA LEU A 378 -11.68 -11.65 20.43
C LEU A 378 -11.16 -11.10 21.76
N VAL A 379 -11.41 -9.82 22.03
CA VAL A 379 -11.17 -9.20 23.34
C VAL A 379 -12.34 -9.53 24.25
N ASN A 380 -12.04 -9.92 25.49
CA ASN A 380 -13.02 -10.40 26.47
C ASN A 380 -13.93 -11.53 25.96
N GLY A 381 -13.46 -12.29 24.96
CA GLY A 381 -14.19 -13.40 24.34
C GLY A 381 -15.33 -13.02 23.39
N ILE A 382 -15.62 -11.74 23.17
CA ILE A 382 -16.80 -11.31 22.39
C ILE A 382 -16.55 -10.13 21.43
N GLU A 383 -15.53 -9.30 21.65
CA GLU A 383 -15.29 -8.09 20.85
C GLU A 383 -14.18 -8.32 19.82
N PRO A 384 -14.48 -8.42 18.51
CA PRO A 384 -13.45 -8.70 17.51
C PRO A 384 -12.62 -7.46 17.18
N GLU A 385 -11.30 -7.57 17.28
CA GLU A 385 -10.36 -6.53 16.79
C GLU A 385 -9.43 -7.07 15.71
N VAL A 386 -8.98 -6.17 14.80
CA VAL A 386 -7.98 -6.53 13.79
C VAL A 386 -6.63 -6.72 14.48
N LEU A 387 -6.06 -7.91 14.35
CA LEU A 387 -4.86 -8.31 15.06
C LEU A 387 -3.57 -7.92 14.34
N LYS A 388 -3.62 -7.81 13.00
CA LYS A 388 -2.44 -7.48 12.16
C LYS A 388 -1.69 -6.22 12.59
N TYR A 389 -2.36 -5.29 13.29
CA TYR A 389 -1.78 -4.00 13.71
C TYR A 389 -1.60 -3.85 15.23
N SER A 390 -1.95 -4.87 16.02
CA SER A 390 -1.87 -4.83 17.50
C SER A 390 -0.89 -5.83 18.11
N GLN A 391 -0.22 -6.63 17.28
CA GLN A 391 0.73 -7.66 17.72
C GLN A 391 1.97 -7.11 18.45
N ASN A 392 2.46 -5.92 18.09
CA ASN A 392 3.62 -5.31 18.76
C ASN A 392 3.27 -4.58 20.05
N TYR A 393 1.98 -4.44 20.39
CA TYR A 393 1.55 -3.72 21.58
C TYR A 393 1.69 -4.59 22.83
N SER A 394 2.19 -3.98 23.92
CA SER A 394 2.25 -4.58 25.24
C SER A 394 1.66 -3.66 26.31
N LEU A 395 0.89 -4.25 27.24
CA LEU A 395 0.38 -3.54 28.42
C LEU A 395 1.50 -3.11 29.37
N SER A 396 2.68 -3.75 29.33
CA SER A 396 3.84 -3.35 30.13
C SER A 396 4.52 -2.08 29.60
N THR A 397 4.33 -1.75 28.33
CA THR A 397 4.90 -0.57 27.65
C THR A 397 3.80 0.15 26.84
N PRO A 398 2.74 0.66 27.48
CA PRO A 398 1.52 1.10 26.79
C PRO A 398 1.72 2.34 25.90
N PHE A 399 2.81 3.09 26.09
CA PHE A 399 3.20 4.22 25.25
C PHE A 399 4.03 3.82 24.03
N ASP A 400 4.53 2.58 23.99
CA ASP A 400 5.25 2.06 22.83
C ASP A 400 4.27 1.59 21.76
N LYS A 401 3.78 2.55 20.98
CA LYS A 401 2.92 2.32 19.81
C LYS A 401 3.75 2.13 18.55
N THR A 402 4.75 1.26 18.59
CA THR A 402 5.49 0.84 17.40
C THR A 402 4.68 -0.13 16.55
N GLY A 403 5.03 -0.24 15.27
CA GLY A 403 4.38 -1.16 14.35
C GLY A 403 4.94 -1.06 12.96
N VAL A 404 4.34 -1.78 12.02
CA VAL A 404 4.68 -1.68 10.60
C VAL A 404 3.41 -1.63 9.75
N TRP A 405 3.42 -0.77 8.76
CA TRP A 405 2.45 -0.75 7.69
C TRP A 405 3.01 -1.54 6.51
N VAL A 406 2.42 -2.68 6.20
CA VAL A 406 2.75 -3.48 5.02
C VAL A 406 1.82 -3.04 3.88
N ILE A 407 2.35 -2.30 2.91
CA ILE A 407 1.57 -1.68 1.81
C ILE A 407 1.57 -2.55 0.56
N TYR A 408 2.54 -3.47 0.43
CA TYR A 408 2.57 -4.46 -0.65
C TYR A 408 3.31 -5.72 -0.19
N ARG A 409 2.80 -6.89 -0.59
CA ARG A 409 3.42 -8.19 -0.32
C ARG A 409 3.16 -9.24 -1.39
N ALA A 410 3.90 -10.33 -1.32
CA ALA A 410 3.89 -11.39 -2.34
C ALA A 410 2.50 -11.96 -2.60
N ALA A 411 1.64 -12.19 -1.60
CA ALA A 411 0.32 -12.76 -1.87
C ALA A 411 -0.55 -11.86 -2.76
N VAL A 412 -0.48 -10.54 -2.57
CA VAL A 412 -1.18 -9.56 -3.42
C VAL A 412 -0.66 -9.63 -4.86
N LEU A 413 0.67 -9.74 -5.02
CA LEU A 413 1.29 -9.96 -6.34
C LEU A 413 0.74 -11.21 -7.04
N HIS A 414 0.59 -12.32 -6.30
CA HIS A 414 0.11 -13.59 -6.85
C HIS A 414 -1.35 -13.53 -7.26
N LEU A 415 -2.21 -12.93 -6.43
CA LEU A 415 -3.64 -12.82 -6.71
C LEU A 415 -3.89 -11.90 -7.91
N ARG A 416 -3.17 -10.78 -8.00
CA ARG A 416 -3.24 -9.88 -9.16
C ARG A 416 -2.68 -10.50 -10.45
N TYR A 417 -1.61 -11.29 -10.35
CA TYR A 417 -1.11 -12.08 -11.47
C TYR A 417 -2.15 -13.12 -11.90
N ALA A 418 -2.72 -13.88 -10.95
CA ALA A 418 -3.73 -14.90 -11.22
C ALA A 418 -4.93 -14.27 -11.93
N GLU A 419 -5.32 -13.06 -11.54
CA GLU A 419 -6.36 -12.33 -12.24
C GLU A 419 -5.97 -11.97 -13.68
N ALA A 420 -4.80 -11.35 -13.89
CA ALA A 420 -4.32 -11.04 -15.23
C ALA A 420 -4.26 -12.28 -16.14
N ALA A 421 -3.77 -13.41 -15.61
CA ALA A 421 -3.71 -14.69 -16.29
C ALA A 421 -5.12 -15.22 -16.63
N ASN A 422 -6.04 -15.19 -15.66
CA ASN A 422 -7.44 -15.58 -15.85
C ASN A 422 -8.12 -14.76 -16.96
N ARG A 423 -7.87 -13.45 -17.00
CA ARG A 423 -8.38 -12.55 -18.05
C ARG A 423 -7.84 -12.83 -19.45
N LEU A 424 -6.75 -13.57 -19.53
CA LEU A 424 -6.17 -14.08 -20.76
C LEU A 424 -6.47 -15.56 -20.95
N ASP A 425 -7.50 -16.12 -20.32
CA ASP A 425 -7.94 -17.51 -20.47
C ASP A 425 -7.04 -18.57 -19.81
N ARG A 426 -6.01 -18.17 -19.05
CA ARG A 426 -5.13 -19.09 -18.28
C ARG A 426 -5.78 -19.50 -16.95
N ARG A 427 -7.02 -19.98 -17.00
CA ARG A 427 -7.88 -20.32 -15.85
C ARG A 427 -7.24 -21.35 -14.91
N VAL A 428 -6.66 -22.42 -15.46
CA VAL A 428 -6.01 -23.48 -14.66
C VAL A 428 -4.75 -22.98 -13.98
N LEU A 429 -3.96 -22.11 -14.65
CA LEU A 429 -2.79 -21.50 -14.04
C LEU A 429 -3.16 -20.51 -12.92
N ALA A 430 -4.18 -19.68 -13.16
CA ALA A 430 -4.73 -18.81 -12.12
C ALA A 430 -5.22 -19.64 -10.93
N GLY A 431 -5.96 -20.72 -11.19
CA GLY A 431 -6.39 -21.68 -10.19
C GLY A 431 -5.23 -22.33 -9.43
N ALA A 432 -4.14 -22.68 -10.10
CA ALA A 432 -2.95 -23.24 -9.45
C ALA A 432 -2.36 -22.27 -8.41
N LEU A 433 -2.24 -20.98 -8.75
CA LEU A 433 -1.71 -19.96 -7.83
C LEU A 433 -2.66 -19.67 -6.66
N VAL A 434 -3.97 -19.68 -6.91
CA VAL A 434 -4.98 -19.56 -5.85
C VAL A 434 -4.95 -20.79 -4.93
N ASN A 435 -4.86 -21.98 -5.49
CA ASN A 435 -4.97 -23.27 -4.78
C ASN A 435 -3.63 -23.72 -4.17
N SER A 436 -3.17 -24.91 -4.54
CA SER A 436 -2.01 -25.61 -3.95
C SER A 436 -0.71 -25.47 -4.75
N GLY A 437 -0.66 -24.50 -5.67
CA GLY A 437 0.55 -24.11 -6.39
C GLY A 437 0.84 -24.89 -7.68
N ILE A 438 1.91 -24.46 -8.38
CA ILE A 438 2.26 -24.94 -9.73
C ILE A 438 2.53 -26.44 -9.78
N LYS A 439 3.33 -26.96 -8.85
CA LYS A 439 3.66 -28.39 -8.82
C LYS A 439 2.44 -29.26 -8.59
N ALA A 440 1.55 -28.86 -7.67
CA ALA A 440 0.32 -29.61 -7.39
C ALA A 440 -0.62 -29.65 -8.61
N ALA A 441 -0.72 -28.54 -9.34
CA ALA A 441 -1.61 -28.45 -10.50
C ALA A 441 -1.07 -29.14 -11.76
N PHE A 442 0.24 -29.07 -12.02
CA PHE A 442 0.82 -29.49 -13.30
C PHE A 442 1.89 -30.59 -13.19
N GLY A 443 2.42 -30.85 -12.00
CA GLY A 443 3.55 -31.77 -11.76
C GLY A 443 4.91 -31.28 -12.29
N THR A 444 4.90 -30.60 -13.44
CA THR A 444 6.08 -30.07 -14.15
C THR A 444 5.82 -28.62 -14.61
N LYS A 445 5.72 -28.35 -15.91
CA LYS A 445 5.51 -27.01 -16.47
C LYS A 445 4.03 -26.65 -16.52
N ALA A 446 3.72 -25.38 -16.30
CA ALA A 446 2.41 -24.83 -16.58
C ALA A 446 2.06 -25.05 -18.06
N LEU A 447 0.84 -25.53 -18.30
CA LEU A 447 0.35 -25.87 -19.64
C LEU A 447 -0.83 -24.97 -20.02
N TYR A 448 -0.89 -24.60 -21.30
CA TYR A 448 -2.08 -24.02 -21.93
C TYR A 448 -2.42 -24.84 -23.17
N ASN A 449 -3.68 -25.31 -23.25
CA ASN A 449 -4.14 -26.22 -24.31
C ASN A 449 -3.24 -27.46 -24.52
N GLY A 450 -2.73 -28.02 -23.41
CA GLY A 450 -1.95 -29.26 -23.42
C GLY A 450 -0.47 -29.11 -23.79
N VAL A 451 0.01 -27.90 -24.07
CA VAL A 451 1.43 -27.62 -24.36
C VAL A 451 2.02 -26.67 -23.31
N PRO A 452 3.35 -26.69 -23.07
CA PRO A 452 4.00 -25.73 -22.19
C PRO A 452 3.66 -24.30 -22.60
N ASP A 453 3.22 -23.49 -21.64
CA ASP A 453 2.90 -22.09 -21.89
C ASP A 453 4.18 -21.27 -22.14
N SER A 454 3.99 -20.07 -22.67
CA SER A 454 5.04 -19.10 -22.99
C SER A 454 5.08 -17.98 -21.97
N TYR A 455 6.21 -17.26 -21.90
CA TYR A 455 6.31 -16.05 -21.07
C TYR A 455 5.15 -15.09 -21.36
N PRO A 456 4.48 -14.54 -20.33
CA PRO A 456 4.84 -14.59 -18.90
C PRO A 456 4.27 -15.78 -18.07
N PHE A 457 3.62 -16.75 -18.71
CA PHE A 457 2.85 -17.83 -18.07
C PHE A 457 3.63 -19.14 -17.88
N ASP A 458 4.89 -19.17 -18.32
CA ASP A 458 5.80 -20.32 -18.32
C ASP A 458 6.37 -20.61 -16.92
N PHE A 459 5.55 -21.12 -16.00
CA PHE A 459 6.02 -21.59 -14.71
C PHE A 459 6.53 -23.03 -14.77
N ASN A 460 7.64 -23.32 -14.07
CA ASN A 460 8.21 -24.67 -13.98
C ASN A 460 8.18 -25.18 -12.53
N GLY A 461 7.24 -26.06 -12.22
CA GLY A 461 7.07 -26.72 -10.92
C GLY A 461 7.70 -28.11 -10.81
N ASP A 462 8.55 -28.53 -11.76
CA ASP A 462 9.17 -29.86 -11.75
C ASP A 462 9.92 -30.14 -10.44
N GLY A 463 9.55 -31.23 -9.77
CA GLY A 463 10.15 -31.67 -8.51
C GLY A 463 11.20 -32.78 -8.65
N GLY A 464 11.60 -33.14 -9.86
CA GLY A 464 12.57 -34.19 -10.16
C GLY A 464 14.02 -33.85 -9.77
N THR A 465 14.98 -34.51 -10.41
CA THR A 465 16.42 -34.32 -10.13
C THR A 465 16.87 -32.89 -10.42
N ILE A 466 16.41 -32.30 -11.52
CA ILE A 466 16.59 -30.88 -11.83
C ILE A 466 15.28 -30.19 -11.47
N ARG A 467 15.27 -29.49 -10.35
CA ARG A 467 14.06 -28.86 -9.83
C ARG A 467 13.77 -27.54 -10.56
N GLY A 468 12.53 -27.34 -10.96
CA GLY A 468 12.05 -26.09 -11.56
C GLY A 468 11.79 -25.02 -10.50
N ASN A 469 11.99 -23.74 -10.85
CA ASN A 469 11.93 -22.59 -9.92
C ASN A 469 10.63 -22.43 -9.09
N TRP A 470 9.58 -23.16 -9.42
CA TRP A 470 8.27 -23.12 -8.77
C TRP A 470 7.89 -24.43 -8.08
N TYR A 471 8.81 -25.38 -7.92
CA TYR A 471 8.51 -26.69 -7.30
C TYR A 471 8.04 -26.60 -5.84
N ARG A 472 8.33 -25.47 -5.16
CA ARG A 472 7.95 -25.18 -3.76
C ARG A 472 6.75 -24.25 -3.63
N ASN A 473 6.27 -23.67 -4.72
CA ASN A 473 5.11 -22.79 -4.66
C ASN A 473 3.92 -23.58 -4.10
N SER A 474 3.34 -23.06 -3.02
CA SER A 474 2.24 -23.72 -2.31
C SER A 474 0.87 -23.10 -2.62
N GLY A 475 0.85 -22.02 -3.42
CA GLY A 475 -0.36 -21.23 -3.66
C GLY A 475 -0.95 -20.60 -2.39
N ILE A 476 -1.97 -19.78 -2.56
CA ILE A 476 -2.55 -18.99 -1.45
C ILE A 476 -3.39 -19.88 -0.50
N ARG A 477 -4.12 -20.86 -1.02
CA ARG A 477 -4.91 -21.77 -0.19
C ARG A 477 -4.07 -22.89 0.40
N GLY A 478 -3.14 -23.43 -0.37
CA GLY A 478 -2.26 -24.50 0.08
C GLY A 478 -1.34 -24.07 1.24
N ARG A 479 -0.87 -22.81 1.28
CA ARG A 479 -0.11 -22.30 2.45
C ARG A 479 -0.95 -22.25 3.73
N ALA A 480 -2.28 -22.11 3.60
CA ALA A 480 -3.26 -22.05 4.68
C ALA A 480 -3.91 -23.41 4.99
N VAL A 481 -3.46 -24.49 4.34
CA VAL A 481 -4.03 -25.86 4.38
C VAL A 481 -5.52 -25.93 4.10
N ASN A 482 -6.05 -24.98 3.34
CA ASN A 482 -7.44 -25.04 2.91
C ASN A 482 -7.61 -25.98 1.73
N GLN A 483 -8.78 -26.59 1.60
CA GLN A 483 -9.13 -27.36 0.40
C GLN A 483 -9.14 -26.46 -0.84
N ASP A 484 -8.68 -27.03 -1.94
CA ASP A 484 -8.64 -26.40 -3.26
C ASP A 484 -10.05 -26.11 -3.77
N TYR A 485 -10.20 -24.99 -4.48
CA TYR A 485 -11.38 -24.81 -5.32
C TYR A 485 -11.29 -25.72 -6.56
N PRO A 486 -12.39 -26.34 -7.01
CA PRO A 486 -12.38 -27.18 -8.20
C PRO A 486 -12.31 -26.33 -9.48
N ILE A 487 -11.10 -25.83 -9.79
CA ILE A 487 -10.84 -24.99 -10.97
C ILE A 487 -10.27 -25.87 -12.08
N THR A 488 -11.00 -25.95 -13.18
CA THR A 488 -10.68 -26.75 -14.36
C THR A 488 -10.84 -25.91 -15.64
N VAL A 489 -10.51 -26.50 -16.80
CA VAL A 489 -10.76 -25.86 -18.11
C VAL A 489 -12.24 -25.61 -18.41
N ALA A 490 -13.16 -26.27 -17.70
CA ALA A 490 -14.60 -26.10 -17.86
C ALA A 490 -15.14 -24.82 -17.19
N ASN A 491 -14.42 -24.29 -16.20
CA ASN A 491 -14.87 -23.08 -15.50
C ASN A 491 -14.80 -21.85 -16.40
N THR A 492 -15.70 -20.89 -16.20
CA THR A 492 -15.65 -19.62 -16.93
C THR A 492 -14.61 -18.68 -16.31
N VAL A 493 -14.20 -17.65 -17.07
CA VAL A 493 -13.34 -16.58 -16.54
C VAL A 493 -14.00 -15.90 -15.34
N LEU A 494 -15.32 -15.71 -15.33
CA LEU A 494 -16.05 -15.06 -14.24
C LEU A 494 -16.08 -15.93 -12.98
N GLU A 495 -16.27 -17.24 -13.12
CA GLU A 495 -16.23 -18.17 -11.98
C GLU A 495 -14.86 -18.17 -11.30
N VAL A 496 -13.78 -18.20 -12.09
CA VAL A 496 -12.41 -18.15 -11.54
C VAL A 496 -12.10 -16.78 -10.93
N GLU A 497 -12.58 -15.69 -11.55
CA GLU A 497 -12.46 -14.34 -10.99
C GLU A 497 -13.18 -14.22 -9.64
N ASP A 498 -14.34 -14.84 -9.47
CA ASP A 498 -15.03 -14.89 -8.18
C ASP A 498 -14.25 -15.70 -7.12
N ARG A 499 -13.55 -16.77 -7.52
CA ARG A 499 -12.65 -17.52 -6.61
C ARG A 499 -11.44 -16.70 -6.19
N ILE A 500 -10.85 -15.94 -7.11
CA ILE A 500 -9.75 -15.01 -6.79
C ILE A 500 -10.24 -13.96 -5.78
N MET A 501 -11.40 -13.33 -6.03
CA MET A 501 -11.98 -12.34 -5.13
C MET A 501 -12.36 -12.90 -3.75
N GLN A 502 -12.76 -14.17 -3.68
CA GLN A 502 -13.00 -14.87 -2.41
C GLN A 502 -11.68 -15.12 -1.66
N GLU A 503 -10.61 -15.45 -2.38
CA GLU A 503 -9.31 -15.69 -1.77
C GLU A 503 -8.63 -14.39 -1.31
N GLU A 504 -8.73 -13.31 -2.08
CA GLU A 504 -8.31 -11.97 -1.65
C GLU A 504 -9.01 -11.55 -0.35
N ALA A 505 -10.30 -11.87 -0.21
CA ALA A 505 -11.05 -11.58 1.02
C ALA A 505 -10.51 -12.29 2.27
N LEU A 506 -9.90 -13.47 2.11
CA LEU A 506 -9.33 -14.25 3.21
C LEU A 506 -7.87 -13.89 3.47
N GLU A 507 -7.09 -13.77 2.40
CA GLU A 507 -5.64 -13.60 2.45
C GLU A 507 -5.28 -12.16 2.83
N THR A 508 -5.88 -11.17 2.19
CA THR A 508 -5.46 -9.76 2.28
C THR A 508 -6.40 -8.91 3.12
N ALA A 509 -7.26 -9.54 3.93
CA ALA A 509 -8.21 -8.83 4.79
C ALA A 509 -7.51 -7.78 5.65
N PHE A 510 -8.08 -6.57 5.68
CA PHE A 510 -7.63 -5.45 6.51
C PHE A 510 -6.29 -4.85 6.08
N GLU A 511 -5.85 -5.04 4.84
CA GLU A 511 -4.54 -4.54 4.37
C GLU A 511 -4.64 -3.30 3.45
N GLY A 512 -5.87 -2.85 3.15
CA GLY A 512 -6.10 -1.66 2.32
C GLY A 512 -6.32 -1.96 0.85
N TYR A 513 -6.88 -3.13 0.50
CA TYR A 513 -7.13 -3.49 -0.89
C TYR A 513 -8.61 -3.74 -1.20
N ARG A 514 -9.44 -4.05 -0.20
CA ARG A 514 -10.73 -4.67 -0.51
C ARG A 514 -11.66 -3.82 -1.38
N TRP A 515 -11.78 -2.53 -1.08
CA TRP A 515 -12.61 -1.61 -1.88
C TRP A 515 -12.15 -1.56 -3.33
N GLN A 516 -10.84 -1.38 -3.53
CA GLN A 516 -10.27 -1.19 -4.85
C GLN A 516 -10.34 -2.49 -5.67
N ASP A 517 -10.22 -3.66 -5.05
CA ASP A 517 -10.40 -4.95 -5.74
C ASP A 517 -11.86 -5.11 -6.19
N LEU A 518 -12.82 -4.85 -5.30
CA LEU A 518 -14.26 -4.91 -5.63
C LEU A 518 -14.66 -3.90 -6.71
N LEU A 519 -14.16 -2.67 -6.62
CA LEU A 519 -14.45 -1.61 -7.60
C LEU A 519 -13.92 -1.99 -8.99
N ARG A 520 -12.71 -2.55 -9.08
CA ARG A 520 -12.10 -2.94 -10.35
C ARG A 520 -12.91 -4.01 -11.07
N ILE A 521 -13.42 -4.99 -10.33
CA ILE A 521 -14.31 -6.01 -10.88
C ILE A 521 -15.68 -5.40 -11.24
N ALA A 522 -16.24 -4.54 -10.40
CA ALA A 522 -17.51 -3.87 -10.68
C ALA A 522 -17.47 -3.04 -11.96
N LEU A 523 -16.40 -2.26 -12.18
CA LEU A 523 -16.20 -1.48 -13.40
C LEU A 523 -16.14 -2.36 -14.65
N ARG A 524 -15.46 -3.51 -14.55
CA ARG A 524 -15.34 -4.48 -15.65
C ARG A 524 -16.66 -5.18 -15.95
N ARG A 525 -17.41 -5.52 -14.91
CA ARG A 525 -18.67 -6.27 -15.00
C ARG A 525 -19.90 -5.38 -15.11
N GLN A 526 -19.76 -4.06 -15.19
CA GLN A 526 -20.89 -3.14 -15.13
C GLN A 526 -22.04 -3.49 -16.09
N SER A 527 -21.73 -3.96 -17.30
CA SER A 527 -22.74 -4.33 -18.30
C SER A 527 -23.38 -5.71 -18.06
N THR A 528 -22.70 -6.62 -17.37
CA THR A 528 -23.13 -8.01 -17.16
C THR A 528 -23.66 -8.28 -15.75
N ASP A 529 -23.18 -7.52 -14.77
CA ASP A 529 -23.51 -7.60 -13.35
C ASP A 529 -23.42 -6.18 -12.74
N PRO A 530 -24.40 -5.30 -13.02
CA PRO A 530 -24.38 -3.91 -12.59
C PRO A 530 -24.46 -3.75 -11.06
N ASN A 531 -24.94 -4.76 -10.34
CA ASN A 531 -25.10 -4.73 -8.88
C ASN A 531 -23.95 -5.40 -8.13
N TYR A 532 -22.91 -5.90 -8.82
CA TYR A 532 -21.78 -6.59 -8.19
C TYR A 532 -21.24 -5.87 -6.95
N LEU A 533 -20.92 -4.57 -7.06
CA LEU A 533 -20.39 -3.80 -5.93
C LEU A 533 -21.43 -3.65 -4.82
N ALA A 534 -22.67 -3.32 -5.19
CA ALA A 534 -23.77 -3.12 -4.26
C ALA A 534 -24.03 -4.36 -3.39
N ASP A 535 -24.08 -5.54 -4.01
CA ASP A 535 -24.34 -6.80 -3.32
C ASP A 535 -23.16 -7.23 -2.44
N LYS A 536 -21.92 -7.04 -2.91
CA LYS A 536 -20.72 -7.34 -2.10
C LYS A 536 -20.68 -6.50 -0.84
N ILE A 537 -20.88 -5.18 -0.93
CA ILE A 537 -20.84 -4.30 0.25
C ILE A 537 -22.04 -4.52 1.16
N ALA A 538 -23.25 -4.73 0.62
CA ALA A 538 -24.44 -4.98 1.43
C ALA A 538 -24.36 -6.26 2.27
N ALA A 539 -23.65 -7.29 1.78
CA ALA A 539 -23.52 -8.58 2.44
C ALA A 539 -22.94 -8.50 3.87
N LYS A 540 -22.13 -7.47 4.19
CA LYS A 540 -21.60 -7.29 5.55
C LYS A 540 -22.68 -6.90 6.56
N PHE A 541 -23.66 -6.11 6.13
CA PHE A 541 -24.78 -5.68 6.97
C PHE A 541 -25.80 -6.81 7.13
N GLU A 542 -26.03 -7.58 6.08
CA GLU A 542 -26.85 -8.80 6.16
C GLU A 542 -26.24 -9.82 7.12
N ALA A 543 -24.91 -9.98 7.08
CA ALA A 543 -24.17 -10.81 8.03
C ALA A 543 -24.35 -10.37 9.48
N ALA A 544 -24.54 -9.07 9.70
CA ALA A 544 -24.73 -8.47 11.01
C ALA A 544 -26.21 -8.43 11.43
N GLY A 545 -27.14 -8.86 10.58
CA GLY A 545 -28.59 -8.76 10.83
C GLY A 545 -29.16 -7.34 10.64
N ASP A 546 -28.40 -6.43 10.03
CA ASP A 546 -28.82 -5.06 9.73
C ASP A 546 -29.39 -4.96 8.30
N GLY A 547 -30.62 -5.43 8.14
CA GLY A 547 -31.33 -5.38 6.86
C GLY A 547 -31.60 -3.96 6.35
N ALA A 548 -31.66 -2.97 7.24
CA ALA A 548 -31.90 -1.57 6.89
C ALA A 548 -30.66 -0.97 6.19
N SER A 549 -29.48 -1.12 6.80
CA SER A 549 -28.22 -0.66 6.18
C SER A 549 -27.90 -1.46 4.92
N ALA A 550 -28.18 -2.76 4.87
CA ALA A 550 -28.02 -3.56 3.66
C ALA A 550 -28.85 -3.01 2.49
N SER A 551 -30.13 -2.73 2.73
CA SER A 551 -31.05 -2.18 1.71
C SER A 551 -30.64 -0.78 1.27
N LEU A 552 -30.20 0.07 2.21
CA LEU A 552 -29.69 1.40 1.92
C LEU A 552 -28.45 1.36 1.02
N VAL A 553 -27.47 0.52 1.36
CA VAL A 553 -26.25 0.35 0.57
C VAL A 553 -26.55 -0.15 -0.83
N ARG A 554 -27.43 -1.16 -0.96
CA ARG A 554 -27.84 -1.66 -2.28
C ARG A 554 -28.44 -0.55 -3.15
N SER A 555 -29.39 0.19 -2.59
CA SER A 555 -30.06 1.29 -3.29
C SER A 555 -29.07 2.37 -3.75
N ARG A 556 -28.12 2.76 -2.89
CA ARG A 556 -27.13 3.79 -3.25
C ARG A 556 -26.15 3.28 -4.31
N LEU A 557 -25.56 2.11 -4.11
CA LEU A 557 -24.52 1.58 -4.99
C LEU A 557 -25.07 0.99 -6.30
N ALA A 558 -26.38 0.85 -6.47
CA ALA A 558 -26.96 0.55 -7.78
C ALA A 558 -26.69 1.66 -8.81
N ASN A 559 -26.41 2.89 -8.35
CA ASN A 559 -25.97 3.99 -9.21
C ASN A 559 -24.44 4.15 -9.15
N LYS A 560 -23.77 4.02 -10.30
CA LYS A 560 -22.31 4.15 -10.45
C LYS A 560 -21.76 5.48 -9.97
N GLU A 561 -22.51 6.57 -10.06
CA GLU A 561 -22.07 7.88 -9.57
C GLU A 561 -21.80 7.86 -8.06
N ASN A 562 -22.50 7.00 -7.30
CA ASN A 562 -22.29 6.83 -5.86
C ASN A 562 -21.11 5.89 -5.53
N TRP A 563 -20.42 5.33 -6.51
CA TRP A 563 -19.21 4.53 -6.27
C TRP A 563 -18.02 5.42 -5.89
N TYR A 564 -18.09 6.70 -6.23
CA TYR A 564 -17.04 7.68 -5.95
C TYR A 564 -17.43 8.59 -4.77
N LEU A 565 -16.42 9.06 -4.06
CA LEU A 565 -16.57 10.01 -2.97
C LEU A 565 -16.75 11.42 -3.53
N PRO A 566 -17.49 12.30 -2.83
CA PRO A 566 -17.54 13.72 -3.18
C PRO A 566 -16.14 14.33 -3.19
N PHE A 567 -15.73 14.93 -4.30
CA PHE A 567 -14.47 15.66 -4.38
C PHE A 567 -14.64 17.07 -3.83
N LYS A 568 -14.27 17.29 -2.56
CA LYS A 568 -14.32 18.61 -1.92
C LYS A 568 -13.07 18.88 -1.09
N LEU A 569 -12.23 19.80 -1.55
CA LEU A 569 -11.05 20.29 -0.82
C LEU A 569 -11.51 21.18 0.33
N LYS A 570 -11.01 20.91 1.54
CA LYS A 570 -11.32 21.70 2.75
C LYS A 570 -10.20 22.64 3.19
#